data_AF-A0A452YBA3-F1
#
_entry.id   AF-A0A452YBA3-F1
#
_cell.length_a   1.000
_cell.length_b   1.000
_cell.length_c   1.000
_cell.angle_alpha   90.00
_cell.angle_beta   90.00
_cell.angle_gamma   90.00
#
_symmetry.space_group_name_H-M   'P 1'
#
loop_
_entity.id
_entity.type
_entity.pdbx_description
1 polymer ?
#
loop_
_entity_poly.entity_id
_entity_poly.type
_entity_poly.pdbx_seq_one_letter_code
_entity_poly.pdbx_strand_id
1 'polypeptide(L)'
;VANSLVHMYAACALPDLARRLFDEIPRPNLVSWNALLDGYAKCHDLLSARCVFDRMPQRDVVSWSAMIDGCVKCGEHREALALFEMMETTGAGNGVRANDITMVSVLGACAHLGDLGRGRQMHRYLQERGFLLNLRLATSLVDMYAKCGAISEALEVFRAVPVTSTDVLIWNAVIGGLAVHGLTMESVQIFQEMQHSGVVPDEITYLGLLSACVHGGLVGEAWRLFRSLEAQGLRPHVEHYACLVDVLGRAGRLEEAYGVVKSMPMEPNVSVLGALLNACHLHGWVELGEVVGRQLVQLQPDHDGRYIGLSNIYAIARRWQEAKKARKVMEERGVKKIPGFSEIDVGGRLHRFIAHDKAHSGSREIYALLNLITVEMKMKDDVVIPEYFCTYR
;
A
#
# COMPACT_ATOMS: atom_id res chain seq x y z
N VAL A 1 -4.06 32.01 25.37
CA VAL A 1 -3.39 30.96 26.19
C VAL A 1 -4.11 29.63 26.06
N ALA A 2 -5.40 29.52 26.41
CA ALA A 2 -6.15 28.26 26.31
C ALA A 2 -6.10 27.59 24.91
N ASN A 3 -6.36 28.33 23.82
CA ASN A 3 -6.26 27.77 22.45
C ASN A 3 -4.86 27.24 22.11
N SER A 4 -3.81 27.93 22.55
CA SER A 4 -2.43 27.52 22.33
C SER A 4 -2.08 26.26 23.13
N LEU A 5 -2.65 26.10 24.34
CA LEU A 5 -2.51 24.89 25.14
C LEU A 5 -3.28 23.72 24.53
N VAL A 6 -4.52 23.93 24.06
CA VAL A 6 -5.29 22.90 23.33
C VAL A 6 -4.49 22.43 22.10
N HIS A 7 -3.93 23.36 21.33
CA HIS A 7 -3.07 23.02 20.19
C HIS A 7 -1.80 22.26 20.62
N MET A 8 -1.17 22.65 21.72
CA MET A 8 0.02 21.96 22.24
C MET A 8 -0.31 20.51 22.65
N TYR A 9 -1.36 20.29 23.43
CA TYR A 9 -1.77 18.94 23.84
C TYR A 9 -2.24 18.07 22.66
N ALA A 10 -2.96 18.66 21.70
CA ALA A 10 -3.34 17.98 20.46
C ALA A 10 -2.11 17.57 19.62
N ALA A 11 -1.12 18.47 19.49
CA ALA A 11 0.12 18.18 18.78
C ALA A 11 0.98 17.11 19.48
N CYS A 12 0.88 17.00 20.82
CA CYS A 12 1.55 15.97 21.61
C CYS A 12 0.78 14.65 21.70
N ALA A 13 -0.27 14.43 20.88
CA ALA A 13 -1.08 13.21 20.87
C ALA A 13 -1.72 12.90 22.24
N LEU A 14 -2.13 13.94 22.99
CA LEU A 14 -2.86 13.84 24.25
C LEU A 14 -4.27 14.43 24.11
N PRO A 15 -5.15 13.81 23.30
CA PRO A 15 -6.42 14.41 22.90
C PRO A 15 -7.40 14.56 24.07
N ASP A 16 -7.32 13.70 25.10
CA ASP A 16 -8.16 13.80 26.31
C ASP A 16 -7.86 15.05 27.14
N LEU A 17 -6.58 15.43 27.26
CA LEU A 17 -6.17 16.64 27.95
C LEU A 17 -6.54 17.89 27.13
N ALA A 18 -6.38 17.81 25.81
CA ALA A 18 -6.85 18.85 24.90
C ALA A 18 -8.37 19.04 25.02
N ARG A 19 -9.15 17.96 25.15
CA ARG A 19 -10.61 18.00 25.32
C ARG A 19 -11.03 18.68 26.62
N ARG A 20 -10.40 18.32 27.75
CA ARG A 20 -10.71 18.93 29.05
C ARG A 20 -10.49 20.44 29.03
N LEU A 21 -9.36 20.88 28.49
CA LEU A 21 -9.05 22.30 28.35
C LEU A 21 -9.98 23.01 27.36
N PHE A 22 -10.40 22.31 26.30
CA PHE A 22 -11.37 22.83 25.35
C PHE A 22 -12.74 23.07 25.99
N ASP A 23 -13.19 22.16 26.86
CA ASP A 23 -14.47 22.28 27.58
C ASP A 23 -14.49 23.41 28.60
N GLU A 24 -13.32 23.85 29.09
CA GLU A 24 -13.18 25.03 29.96
C GLU A 24 -13.25 26.36 29.18
N ILE A 25 -13.17 26.35 27.84
CA ILE A 25 -13.25 27.57 27.03
C ILE A 25 -14.71 28.03 26.95
N PRO A 26 -15.09 29.21 27.49
CA PRO A 26 -16.49 29.64 27.51
C PRO A 26 -17.08 29.88 26.11
N ARG A 27 -16.24 30.23 25.14
CA ARG A 27 -16.61 30.43 23.72
C ARG A 27 -15.50 29.91 22.80
N PRO A 28 -15.49 28.61 22.47
CA PRO A 28 -14.49 28.05 21.59
C PRO A 28 -14.64 28.64 20.18
N ASN A 29 -13.51 29.06 19.61
CA ASN A 29 -13.47 29.56 18.24
C ASN A 29 -12.99 28.48 17.27
N LEU A 30 -13.06 28.76 15.97
CA LEU A 30 -12.74 27.80 14.92
C LEU A 30 -11.33 27.20 15.04
N VAL A 31 -10.36 28.01 15.48
CA VAL A 31 -8.98 27.55 15.73
C VAL A 31 -8.92 26.49 16.84
N SER A 32 -9.63 26.69 17.96
CA SER A 32 -9.68 25.69 19.03
C SER A 32 -10.39 24.40 18.62
N TRP A 33 -11.44 24.51 17.80
CA TRP A 33 -12.15 23.34 17.24
C TRP A 33 -11.26 22.55 16.29
N ASN A 34 -10.59 23.24 15.36
CA ASN A 34 -9.66 22.63 14.41
C ASN A 34 -8.49 21.95 15.10
N ALA A 35 -7.93 22.57 16.15
CA ALA A 35 -6.85 21.97 16.94
C ALA A 35 -7.29 20.67 17.63
N LEU A 36 -8.50 20.65 18.22
CA LEU A 36 -9.03 19.45 18.86
C LEU A 36 -9.31 18.33 17.83
N LEU A 37 -9.90 18.70 16.68
CA LEU A 37 -10.19 17.78 15.57
C LEU A 37 -8.90 17.12 15.04
N ASP A 38 -7.89 17.94 14.72
CA ASP A 38 -6.59 17.50 14.23
C ASP A 38 -5.87 16.61 15.25
N GLY A 39 -5.98 16.92 16.55
CA GLY A 39 -5.46 16.08 17.63
C GLY A 39 -6.06 14.66 17.63
N TYR A 40 -7.39 14.54 17.58
CA TYR A 40 -8.04 13.23 17.51
C TYR A 40 -7.70 12.48 16.21
N ALA A 41 -7.69 13.17 15.07
CA ALA A 41 -7.34 12.58 13.78
C ALA A 41 -5.90 12.03 13.76
N LYS A 42 -4.94 12.75 14.34
CA LYS A 42 -3.54 12.31 14.51
C LYS A 42 -3.37 11.11 15.43
N CYS A 43 -4.28 10.94 16.39
CA CYS A 43 -4.32 9.78 17.28
C CYS A 43 -5.05 8.58 16.67
N HIS A 44 -5.47 8.65 15.40
CA HIS A 44 -6.29 7.64 14.73
C HIS A 44 -7.63 7.36 15.44
N ASP A 45 -8.11 8.28 16.29
CA ASP A 45 -9.43 8.22 16.91
C ASP A 45 -10.45 8.96 16.05
N LEU A 46 -10.82 8.30 14.94
CA LEU A 46 -11.74 8.88 13.95
C LEU A 46 -13.15 9.10 14.53
N LEU A 47 -13.58 8.29 15.50
CA LEU A 47 -14.90 8.41 16.12
C LEU A 47 -15.02 9.71 16.93
N SER A 48 -14.01 10.00 17.77
CA SER A 48 -13.98 11.25 18.52
C SER A 48 -13.78 12.45 17.60
N ALA A 49 -12.91 12.33 16.58
CA ALA A 49 -12.73 13.37 15.56
C ALA A 49 -14.07 13.71 14.87
N ARG A 50 -14.83 12.68 14.48
CA ARG A 50 -16.16 12.82 13.86
C ARG A 50 -17.15 13.52 14.80
N CYS A 51 -17.19 13.11 16.08
CA CYS A 51 -18.04 13.75 17.08
C CYS A 51 -17.73 15.24 17.26
N VAL A 52 -16.44 15.60 17.28
CA VAL A 52 -16.00 17.00 17.32
C VAL A 52 -16.44 17.72 16.06
N PHE A 53 -16.17 17.15 14.89
CA PHE A 53 -16.52 17.72 13.58
C PHE A 53 -18.01 18.00 13.43
N ASP A 54 -18.88 17.04 13.80
CA ASP A 54 -20.34 17.16 13.69
C ASP A 54 -20.90 18.22 14.65
N ARG A 55 -20.23 18.48 15.79
CA ARG A 55 -20.61 19.52 16.76
C ARG A 55 -20.13 20.93 16.41
N MET A 56 -19.27 21.09 15.40
CA MET A 56 -18.75 22.41 15.00
C MET A 56 -19.87 23.30 14.45
N PRO A 57 -20.07 24.51 15.00
CA PRO A 57 -21.10 25.44 14.52
C PRO A 57 -20.84 25.94 13.09
N GLN A 58 -19.56 26.09 12.74
CA GLN A 58 -19.08 26.48 11.42
C GLN A 58 -17.86 25.65 11.09
N ARG A 59 -17.69 25.34 9.80
CA ARG A 59 -16.57 24.54 9.28
C ARG A 59 -15.93 25.30 8.15
N ASP A 60 -14.62 25.46 8.23
CA ASP A 60 -13.79 26.04 7.18
C ASP A 60 -13.00 24.96 6.44
N VAL A 61 -12.21 25.39 5.45
CA VAL A 61 -11.34 24.50 4.67
C VAL A 61 -10.45 23.65 5.58
N VAL A 62 -9.93 24.21 6.68
CA VAL A 62 -9.06 23.49 7.62
C VAL A 62 -9.83 22.40 8.35
N SER A 63 -11.05 22.67 8.81
CA SER A 63 -11.93 21.69 9.45
C SER A 63 -12.17 20.49 8.53
N TRP A 64 -12.53 20.76 7.26
CA TRP A 64 -12.81 19.73 6.26
C TRP A 64 -11.55 18.96 5.86
N SER A 65 -10.44 19.65 5.57
CA SER A 65 -9.16 19.01 5.22
C SER A 65 -8.70 18.06 6.33
N ALA A 66 -8.78 18.47 7.60
CA ALA A 66 -8.35 17.65 8.73
C ALA A 66 -9.21 16.38 8.89
N MET A 67 -10.54 16.50 8.71
CA MET A 67 -11.42 15.33 8.79
C MET A 67 -11.19 14.37 7.62
N ILE A 68 -11.06 14.87 6.39
CA ILE A 68 -10.79 14.06 5.19
C ILE A 68 -9.45 13.34 5.31
N ASP A 69 -8.39 14.05 5.72
CA ASP A 69 -7.07 13.47 5.95
C ASP A 69 -7.09 12.41 7.06
N GLY A 70 -7.81 12.67 8.16
CA GLY A 70 -8.03 11.71 9.24
C GLY A 70 -8.71 10.43 8.77
N CYS A 71 -9.77 10.53 7.96
CA CYS A 71 -10.44 9.37 7.35
C CYS A 71 -9.46 8.55 6.50
N VAL A 72 -8.67 9.20 5.64
CA VAL A 72 -7.69 8.52 4.77
C VAL A 72 -6.64 7.77 5.59
N LYS A 73 -6.09 8.41 6.63
CA LYS A 73 -5.09 7.81 7.52
C LYS A 73 -5.64 6.64 8.35
N CYS A 74 -6.95 6.59 8.59
CA CYS A 74 -7.61 5.49 9.30
C CYS A 74 -8.12 4.40 8.36
N GLY A 75 -7.94 4.53 7.04
CA GLY A 75 -8.41 3.55 6.05
C GLY A 75 -9.86 3.75 5.59
N GLU A 76 -10.56 4.77 6.10
CA GLU A 76 -11.95 5.08 5.76
C GLU A 76 -12.05 5.92 4.47
N HIS A 77 -11.50 5.40 3.38
CA HIS A 77 -11.33 6.13 2.12
C HIS A 77 -12.67 6.54 1.47
N ARG A 78 -13.73 5.73 1.62
CA ARG A 78 -15.07 6.08 1.10
C ARG A 78 -15.69 7.24 1.86
N GLU A 79 -15.53 7.27 3.18
CA GLU A 79 -16.01 8.38 4.01
C GLU A 79 -15.26 9.67 3.65
N ALA A 80 -13.94 9.59 3.41
CA ALA A 80 -13.15 10.74 2.96
C ALA A 80 -13.70 11.37 1.67
N LEU A 81 -14.08 10.54 0.68
CA LEU A 81 -14.68 11.00 -0.57
C LEU A 81 -16.09 11.59 -0.35
N ALA A 82 -16.91 10.97 0.49
CA ALA A 82 -18.23 11.50 0.84
C ALA A 82 -18.13 12.85 1.58
N LEU A 83 -17.14 13.01 2.46
CA LEU A 83 -16.85 14.29 3.14
C LEU A 83 -16.41 15.36 2.15
N PHE A 84 -15.63 15.02 1.13
CA PHE A 84 -15.26 15.95 0.05
C PHE A 84 -16.48 16.38 -0.76
N GLU A 85 -17.35 15.44 -1.16
CA GLU A 85 -18.61 15.77 -1.86
C GLU A 85 -19.52 16.67 -1.00
N MET A 86 -19.58 16.43 0.31
CA MET A 86 -20.29 17.31 1.25
C MET A 86 -19.63 18.69 1.39
N MET A 87 -18.29 18.78 1.44
CA MET A 87 -17.55 20.04 1.51
C MET A 87 -17.89 20.96 0.32
N GLU A 88 -17.97 20.40 -0.88
CA GLU A 88 -18.28 21.15 -2.10
C GLU A 88 -19.77 21.54 -2.21
N THR A 89 -20.67 20.77 -1.60
CA THR A 89 -22.14 21.02 -1.66
C THR A 89 -22.67 21.82 -0.47
N THR A 90 -21.94 21.88 0.64
CA THR A 90 -22.30 22.65 1.84
C THR A 90 -21.97 24.13 1.66
N GLY A 91 -22.91 24.87 1.08
CA GLY A 91 -22.85 26.33 0.99
C GLY A 91 -24.02 26.84 0.14
N ALA A 92 -24.67 27.93 0.58
CA ALA A 92 -25.75 28.59 -0.16
C ALA A 92 -25.19 29.25 -1.44
N GLY A 93 -24.89 28.44 -2.46
CA GLY A 93 -24.35 28.85 -3.76
C GLY A 93 -22.82 28.91 -3.86
N ASN A 94 -22.09 28.84 -2.74
CA ASN A 94 -20.62 28.81 -2.69
C ASN A 94 -20.16 27.78 -1.66
N GLY A 95 -19.99 26.51 -2.05
CA GLY A 95 -19.37 25.49 -1.19
C GLY A 95 -17.98 25.90 -0.69
N VAL A 96 -17.47 25.23 0.35
CA VAL A 96 -16.11 25.49 0.83
C VAL A 96 -15.14 24.92 -0.20
N ARG A 97 -14.40 25.79 -0.88
CA ARG A 97 -13.45 25.37 -1.91
C ARG A 97 -12.32 24.55 -1.30
N ALA A 98 -12.08 23.36 -1.86
CA ALA A 98 -10.92 22.55 -1.52
C ALA A 98 -9.58 23.30 -1.74
N ASN A 99 -8.58 22.97 -0.95
CA ASN A 99 -7.20 23.41 -1.13
C ASN A 99 -6.30 22.22 -1.49
N ASP A 100 -5.01 22.47 -1.70
CA ASP A 100 -4.05 21.43 -2.06
C ASP A 100 -4.01 20.29 -1.04
N ILE A 101 -4.13 20.61 0.25
CA ILE A 101 -4.13 19.61 1.33
C ILE A 101 -5.32 18.67 1.19
N THR A 102 -6.53 19.22 1.02
CA THR A 102 -7.74 18.42 0.76
C THR A 102 -7.55 17.54 -0.47
N MET A 103 -7.02 18.09 -1.57
CA MET A 103 -6.89 17.35 -2.82
C MET A 103 -5.84 16.23 -2.75
N VAL A 104 -4.74 16.41 -2.02
CA VAL A 104 -3.77 15.34 -1.75
C VAL A 104 -4.46 14.17 -1.03
N SER A 105 -5.23 14.44 0.03
CA SER A 105 -5.94 13.39 0.77
C SER A 105 -7.00 12.70 -0.09
N VAL A 106 -7.77 13.47 -0.89
CA VAL A 106 -8.78 12.92 -1.81
C VAL A 106 -8.16 12.04 -2.90
N LEU A 107 -7.06 12.47 -3.50
CA LEU A 107 -6.31 11.66 -4.48
C LEU A 107 -5.76 10.38 -3.83
N GLY A 108 -5.24 10.46 -2.61
CA GLY A 108 -4.83 9.30 -1.82
C GLY A 108 -5.99 8.33 -1.56
N ALA A 109 -7.18 8.83 -1.24
CA ALA A 109 -8.38 7.99 -1.09
C ALA A 109 -8.72 7.25 -2.38
N CYS A 110 -8.69 7.92 -3.53
CA CYS A 110 -8.88 7.29 -4.84
C CYS A 110 -7.82 6.21 -5.11
N ALA A 111 -6.55 6.50 -4.77
CA ALA A 111 -5.42 5.60 -4.95
C ALA A 111 -5.60 4.30 -4.15
N HIS A 112 -5.99 4.41 -2.87
CA HIS A 112 -6.22 3.26 -2.00
C HIS A 112 -7.45 2.43 -2.38
N LEU A 113 -8.47 3.06 -2.98
CA LEU A 113 -9.65 2.37 -3.50
C LEU A 113 -9.43 1.76 -4.90
N GLY A 114 -8.34 2.13 -5.60
CA GLY A 114 -8.16 1.81 -7.01
C GLY A 114 -9.24 2.42 -7.92
N ASP A 115 -9.90 3.51 -7.49
CA ASP A 115 -11.00 4.15 -8.22
C ASP A 115 -10.45 5.12 -9.27
N LEU A 116 -10.00 4.58 -10.41
CA LEU A 116 -9.46 5.34 -11.52
C LEU A 116 -10.46 6.37 -12.07
N GLY A 117 -11.75 6.04 -12.06
CA GLY A 117 -12.82 6.90 -12.54
C GLY A 117 -12.89 8.20 -11.74
N ARG A 118 -12.97 8.08 -10.41
CA ARG A 118 -12.88 9.23 -9.51
C ARG A 118 -11.53 9.92 -9.57
N GLY A 119 -10.43 9.17 -9.65
CA GLY A 119 -9.09 9.73 -9.82
C GLY A 119 -8.98 10.71 -11.00
N ARG A 120 -9.46 10.31 -12.18
CA ARG A 120 -9.53 11.16 -13.38
C ARG A 120 -10.47 12.34 -13.20
N GLN A 121 -11.60 12.16 -12.51
CA GLN A 121 -12.51 13.25 -12.18
C GLN A 121 -11.83 14.30 -11.29
N MET A 122 -11.06 13.87 -10.29
CA MET A 122 -10.33 14.76 -9.38
C MET A 122 -9.19 15.48 -10.09
N HIS A 123 -8.47 14.82 -11.01
CA HIS A 123 -7.48 15.48 -11.84
C HIS A 123 -8.11 16.57 -12.73
N ARG A 124 -9.27 16.29 -13.36
CA ARG A 124 -10.02 17.30 -14.12
C ARG A 124 -10.49 18.46 -13.22
N TYR A 125 -10.97 18.15 -12.01
CA TYR A 125 -11.38 19.15 -11.03
C TYR A 125 -10.24 20.12 -10.70
N LEU A 126 -9.01 19.62 -10.51
CA LEU A 126 -7.84 20.48 -10.28
C LEU A 126 -7.64 21.48 -11.43
N GLN A 127 -7.77 21.02 -12.67
CA GLN A 127 -7.63 21.86 -13.87
C GLN A 127 -8.75 22.89 -13.98
N GLU A 128 -10.02 22.46 -13.86
CA GLU A 128 -11.21 23.31 -14.00
C GLU A 128 -11.29 24.40 -12.92
N ARG A 129 -10.82 24.11 -11.70
CA ARG A 129 -10.77 25.08 -10.60
C ARG A 129 -9.50 25.94 -10.62
N GLY A 130 -8.58 25.71 -11.56
CA GLY A 130 -7.36 26.50 -11.70
C GLY A 130 -6.34 26.28 -10.58
N PHE A 131 -6.21 25.05 -10.08
CA PHE A 131 -5.10 24.71 -9.19
C PHE A 131 -3.79 24.77 -9.95
N LEU A 132 -2.77 25.35 -9.31
CA LEU A 132 -1.40 25.23 -9.81
C LEU A 132 -0.91 23.83 -9.47
N LEU A 133 -0.53 23.06 -10.49
CA LEU A 133 0.04 21.73 -10.32
C LEU A 133 1.45 21.84 -9.72
N ASN A 134 1.53 22.00 -8.40
CA ASN A 134 2.77 21.97 -7.66
C ASN A 134 3.25 20.54 -7.44
N LEU A 135 4.49 20.40 -6.97
CA LEU A 135 5.13 19.10 -6.74
C LEU A 135 4.28 18.17 -5.87
N ARG A 136 3.61 18.68 -4.82
CA ARG A 136 2.80 17.84 -3.91
C ARG A 136 1.59 17.23 -4.62
N LEU A 137 0.88 18.05 -5.39
CA LEU A 137 -0.27 17.58 -6.18
C LEU A 137 0.17 16.66 -7.31
N ALA A 138 1.30 16.96 -7.97
CA ALA A 138 1.88 16.09 -8.99
C ALA A 138 2.25 14.72 -8.43
N THR A 139 2.97 14.66 -7.31
CA THR A 139 3.31 13.40 -6.62
C THR A 139 2.07 12.60 -6.24
N SER A 140 1.03 13.27 -5.75
CA SER A 140 -0.23 12.60 -5.36
C SER A 140 -1.00 12.07 -6.57
N LEU A 141 -0.98 12.78 -7.70
CA LEU A 141 -1.56 12.31 -8.96
C LEU A 141 -0.78 11.13 -9.54
N VAL A 142 0.55 11.17 -9.51
CA VAL A 142 1.41 10.06 -9.92
C VAL A 142 1.11 8.82 -9.09
N ASP A 143 1.09 8.93 -7.76
CA ASP A 143 0.75 7.82 -6.85
C ASP A 143 -0.65 7.26 -7.11
N MET A 144 -1.64 8.16 -7.30
CA MET A 144 -3.01 7.77 -7.62
C MET A 144 -3.12 6.99 -8.92
N TYR A 145 -2.57 7.52 -10.02
CA TYR A 145 -2.61 6.85 -11.31
C TYR A 145 -1.84 5.53 -11.30
N ALA A 146 -0.66 5.50 -10.65
CA ALA A 146 0.14 4.30 -10.52
C ALA A 146 -0.60 3.20 -9.75
N LYS A 147 -1.16 3.49 -8.57
CA LYS A 147 -1.94 2.52 -7.78
C LYS A 147 -3.22 2.06 -8.48
N CYS A 148 -3.81 2.91 -9.33
CA CYS A 148 -4.95 2.54 -10.16
C CYS A 148 -4.59 1.77 -11.44
N GLY A 149 -3.30 1.51 -11.70
CA GLY A 149 -2.83 0.79 -12.91
C GLY A 149 -2.79 1.62 -14.18
N ALA A 150 -3.05 2.92 -14.11
CA ALA A 150 -2.97 3.85 -15.22
C ALA A 150 -1.55 4.43 -15.36
N ILE A 151 -0.58 3.54 -15.62
CA ILE A 151 0.85 3.88 -15.59
C ILE A 151 1.23 4.91 -16.65
N SER A 152 0.61 4.87 -17.83
CA SER A 152 0.84 5.88 -18.88
C SER A 152 0.50 7.28 -18.38
N GLU A 153 -0.68 7.47 -17.77
CA GLU A 153 -1.08 8.77 -17.21
C GLU A 153 -0.21 9.18 -16.00
N ALA A 154 0.25 8.22 -15.19
CA ALA A 154 1.21 8.50 -14.11
C ALA A 154 2.51 9.08 -14.68
N LEU A 155 3.04 8.48 -15.75
CA LEU A 155 4.23 8.97 -16.44
C LEU A 155 3.99 10.33 -17.11
N GLU A 156 2.83 10.56 -17.72
CA GLU A 156 2.49 11.87 -18.29
C GLU A 156 2.54 12.99 -17.24
N VAL A 157 1.95 12.77 -16.06
CA VAL A 157 2.00 13.73 -14.96
C VAL A 157 3.43 13.93 -14.46
N PHE A 158 4.18 12.84 -14.28
CA PHE A 158 5.58 12.91 -13.85
C PHE A 158 6.44 13.71 -14.83
N ARG A 159 6.32 13.44 -16.13
CA ARG A 159 7.09 14.10 -17.20
C ARG A 159 6.70 15.56 -17.40
N ALA A 160 5.51 15.97 -16.97
CA ALA A 160 5.08 17.36 -16.98
C ALA A 160 5.79 18.21 -15.91
N VAL A 161 6.36 17.61 -14.86
CA VAL A 161 7.11 18.32 -13.82
C VAL A 161 8.54 18.54 -14.29
N PRO A 162 9.06 19.79 -14.31
CA PRO A 162 10.46 20.05 -14.61
C PRO A 162 11.38 19.33 -13.64
N VAL A 163 12.41 18.65 -14.14
CA VAL A 163 13.39 17.89 -13.32
C VAL A 163 13.97 18.74 -12.18
N THR A 164 14.24 20.03 -12.43
CA THR A 164 14.75 20.98 -11.43
C THR A 164 13.81 21.26 -10.27
N SER A 165 12.53 20.90 -10.41
CA SER A 165 11.48 21.07 -9.40
C SER A 165 11.02 19.74 -8.80
N THR A 166 11.70 18.63 -9.11
CA THR A 166 11.40 17.30 -8.55
C THR A 166 12.12 17.06 -7.23
N ASP A 167 11.57 16.18 -6.40
CA ASP A 167 12.20 15.64 -5.20
C ASP A 167 12.18 14.11 -5.22
N VAL A 168 12.85 13.46 -4.27
CA VAL A 168 12.90 11.99 -4.19
C VAL A 168 11.51 11.32 -4.14
N LEU A 169 10.49 12.01 -3.62
CA LEU A 169 9.15 11.45 -3.44
C LEU A 169 8.46 11.16 -4.77
N ILE A 170 8.52 12.07 -5.74
CA ILE A 170 7.87 11.85 -7.04
C ILE A 170 8.57 10.73 -7.83
N TRP A 171 9.90 10.62 -7.74
CA TRP A 171 10.66 9.53 -8.34
C TRP A 171 10.30 8.18 -7.69
N ASN A 172 10.21 8.14 -6.36
CA ASN A 172 9.79 6.95 -5.62
C ASN A 172 8.36 6.51 -5.98
N ALA A 173 7.45 7.46 -6.18
CA ALA A 173 6.08 7.15 -6.62
C ALA A 173 6.05 6.47 -8.00
N VAL A 174 6.84 6.97 -8.97
CA VAL A 174 6.94 6.34 -10.30
C VAL A 174 7.63 4.97 -10.23
N ILE A 175 8.79 4.89 -9.55
CA ILE A 175 9.57 3.65 -9.42
C ILE A 175 8.73 2.56 -8.75
N GLY A 176 8.09 2.87 -7.62
CA GLY A 176 7.22 1.95 -6.90
C GLY A 176 5.98 1.56 -7.72
N GLY A 177 5.39 2.53 -8.45
CA GLY A 177 4.30 2.28 -9.38
C GLY A 177 4.66 1.27 -10.45
N LEU A 178 5.77 1.49 -11.17
CA LEU A 178 6.26 0.58 -12.21
C LEU A 178 6.57 -0.81 -11.64
N ALA A 179 7.17 -0.88 -10.46
CA ALA A 179 7.51 -2.11 -9.77
C ALA A 179 6.28 -3.01 -9.50
N VAL A 180 5.20 -2.43 -8.95
CA VAL A 180 3.97 -3.16 -8.60
C VAL A 180 3.27 -3.73 -9.84
N HIS A 181 3.41 -3.06 -10.99
CA HIS A 181 2.84 -3.51 -12.27
C HIS A 181 3.79 -4.40 -13.08
N GLY A 182 4.91 -4.84 -12.50
CA GLY A 182 5.86 -5.75 -13.15
C GLY A 182 6.74 -5.11 -14.23
N LEU A 183 6.67 -3.78 -14.40
CA LEU A 183 7.46 -3.00 -15.36
C LEU A 183 8.88 -2.76 -14.82
N THR A 184 9.59 -3.87 -14.61
CA THR A 184 10.86 -3.91 -13.87
C THR A 184 11.96 -3.15 -14.60
N MET A 185 12.02 -3.29 -15.93
CA MET A 185 13.06 -2.63 -16.73
C MET A 185 12.86 -1.12 -16.77
N GLU A 186 11.62 -0.67 -16.91
CA GLU A 186 11.23 0.74 -16.86
C GLU A 186 11.53 1.34 -15.49
N SER A 187 11.28 0.59 -14.40
CA SER A 187 11.63 1.01 -13.05
C SER A 187 13.13 1.26 -12.89
N VAL A 188 13.98 0.38 -13.42
CA VAL A 188 15.43 0.54 -13.42
C VAL A 188 15.88 1.71 -14.31
N GLN A 189 15.23 1.94 -15.45
CA GLN A 189 15.51 3.08 -16.32
C GLN A 189 15.19 4.42 -15.63
N ILE A 190 14.04 4.53 -14.96
CA ILE A 190 13.69 5.73 -14.18
C ILE A 190 14.69 5.95 -13.05
N PHE A 191 15.16 4.90 -12.38
CA PHE A 191 16.21 5.02 -11.37
C PHE A 191 17.54 5.53 -11.96
N GLN A 192 17.95 5.04 -13.12
CA GLN A 192 19.14 5.56 -13.78
C GLN A 192 18.95 7.05 -14.12
N GLU A 193 17.80 7.44 -14.64
CA GLU A 193 17.50 8.84 -14.95
C GLU A 193 17.53 9.74 -13.70
N MET A 194 16.99 9.26 -12.57
CA MET A 194 17.07 9.93 -11.26
C MET A 194 18.52 10.24 -10.88
N GLN A 195 19.41 9.25 -11.03
CA GLN A 195 20.84 9.40 -10.75
C GLN A 195 21.53 10.40 -11.69
N HIS A 196 21.25 10.34 -12.99
CA HIS A 196 21.79 11.30 -13.97
C HIS A 196 21.30 12.72 -13.74
N SER A 197 20.10 12.86 -13.16
CA SER A 197 19.50 14.14 -12.79
C SER A 197 20.06 14.71 -11.47
N GLY A 198 20.97 13.99 -10.81
CA GLY A 198 21.56 14.41 -9.53
C GLY A 198 20.63 14.28 -8.33
N VAL A 199 19.51 13.58 -8.47
CA VAL A 199 18.58 13.31 -7.35
C VAL A 199 19.12 12.11 -6.59
N VAL A 200 19.41 12.29 -5.30
CA VAL A 200 20.01 11.26 -4.45
C VAL A 200 18.95 10.21 -4.08
N PRO A 201 19.16 8.92 -4.42
CA PRO A 201 18.28 7.83 -3.99
C PRO A 201 18.28 7.65 -2.48
N ASP A 202 17.11 7.33 -1.92
CA ASP A 202 16.93 6.98 -0.51
C ASP A 202 16.58 5.49 -0.33
N GLU A 203 16.40 5.06 0.92
CA GLU A 203 16.02 3.69 1.25
C GLU A 203 14.71 3.28 0.56
N ILE A 204 13.76 4.21 0.40
CA ILE A 204 12.48 3.94 -0.25
C ILE A 204 12.67 3.71 -1.76
N THR A 205 13.59 4.42 -2.41
CA THR A 205 13.95 4.19 -3.81
C THR A 205 14.42 2.75 -4.04
N TYR A 206 15.35 2.29 -3.21
CA TYR A 206 15.91 0.94 -3.30
C TYR A 206 14.88 -0.14 -2.94
N LEU A 207 14.01 0.10 -1.96
CA LEU A 207 12.90 -0.80 -1.65
C LEU A 207 11.97 -0.98 -2.85
N GLY A 208 11.62 0.11 -3.55
CA GLY A 208 10.82 0.05 -4.78
C GLY A 208 11.47 -0.81 -5.87
N LEU A 209 12.78 -0.62 -6.10
CA LEU A 209 13.55 -1.38 -7.10
C LEU A 209 13.69 -2.86 -6.73
N LEU A 210 13.94 -3.18 -5.45
CA LEU A 210 14.00 -4.56 -4.98
C LEU A 210 12.65 -5.25 -5.13
N SER A 211 11.55 -4.55 -4.86
CA SER A 211 10.19 -5.06 -5.11
C SER A 211 9.97 -5.31 -6.61
N ALA A 212 10.45 -4.45 -7.50
CA ALA A 212 10.42 -4.70 -8.94
C ALA A 212 11.17 -6.01 -9.29
N CYS A 213 12.36 -6.22 -8.71
CA CYS A 213 13.14 -7.44 -8.93
C CYS A 213 12.43 -8.72 -8.45
N VAL A 214 11.62 -8.64 -7.39
CA VAL A 214 10.80 -9.76 -6.91
C VAL A 214 9.75 -10.16 -7.96
N HIS A 215 9.11 -9.18 -8.59
CA HIS A 215 8.12 -9.43 -9.65
C HIS A 215 8.76 -9.91 -10.95
N GLY A 216 9.93 -9.34 -11.31
CA GLY A 216 10.69 -9.72 -12.51
C GLY A 216 11.59 -10.96 -12.35
N GLY A 217 11.71 -11.54 -11.15
CA GLY A 217 12.61 -12.68 -10.89
C GLY A 217 14.10 -12.38 -11.06
N LEU A 218 14.51 -11.10 -10.99
CA LEU A 218 15.87 -10.66 -11.31
C LEU A 218 16.82 -10.77 -10.11
N VAL A 219 17.21 -11.99 -9.76
CA VAL A 219 18.08 -12.26 -8.58
C VAL A 219 19.42 -11.51 -8.63
N GLY A 220 20.08 -11.49 -9.80
CA GLY A 220 21.37 -10.82 -9.94
C GLY A 220 21.27 -9.30 -9.74
N GLU A 221 20.21 -8.71 -10.28
CA GLU A 221 19.95 -7.28 -10.15
C GLU A 221 19.57 -6.89 -8.72
N ALA A 222 18.77 -7.73 -8.04
CA ALA A 222 18.43 -7.53 -6.63
C ALA A 222 19.68 -7.45 -5.75
N TRP A 223 20.65 -8.35 -5.93
CA TRP A 223 21.93 -8.30 -5.23
C TRP A 223 22.77 -7.07 -5.59
N ARG A 224 22.78 -6.68 -6.86
CA ARG A 224 23.49 -5.47 -7.33
C ARG A 224 22.94 -4.21 -6.64
N LEU A 225 21.61 -4.08 -6.59
CA LEU A 225 20.92 -2.98 -5.94
C LEU A 225 21.14 -2.97 -4.44
N PHE A 226 21.06 -4.12 -3.78
CA PHE A 226 21.27 -4.22 -2.33
C PHE A 226 22.69 -3.80 -1.93
N ARG A 227 23.71 -4.27 -2.66
CA ARG A 227 25.10 -3.83 -2.44
C ARG A 227 25.29 -2.35 -2.76
N SER A 228 24.59 -1.83 -3.77
CA SER A 228 24.61 -0.40 -4.09
C SER A 228 24.03 0.43 -2.95
N LEU A 229 22.97 -0.01 -2.30
CA LEU A 229 22.37 0.67 -1.14
C LEU A 229 23.42 0.81 -0.02
N GLU A 230 24.11 -0.29 0.32
CA GLU A 230 25.15 -0.27 1.35
C GLU A 230 26.34 0.62 0.96
N ALA A 231 26.74 0.59 -0.30
CA ALA A 231 27.84 1.41 -0.81
C ALA A 231 27.55 2.92 -0.80
N GLN A 232 26.27 3.32 -0.85
CA GLN A 232 25.84 4.71 -0.66
C GLN A 232 25.79 5.14 0.81
N GLY A 233 26.11 4.24 1.75
CA GLY A 233 26.08 4.51 3.19
C GLY A 233 24.68 4.46 3.79
N LEU A 234 23.68 4.03 3.04
CA LEU A 234 22.31 3.80 3.53
C LEU A 234 22.26 2.49 4.32
N ARG A 235 21.38 2.42 5.32
CA ARG A 235 21.23 1.22 6.15
C ARG A 235 20.06 0.37 5.64
N PRO A 236 20.30 -0.90 5.24
CA PRO A 236 19.19 -1.76 4.84
C PRO A 236 18.24 -2.01 6.01
N HIS A 237 16.97 -1.70 5.81
CA HIS A 237 15.88 -2.03 6.73
C HIS A 237 15.31 -3.43 6.47
N VAL A 238 14.49 -3.93 7.40
CA VAL A 238 13.90 -5.28 7.37
C VAL A 238 13.13 -5.57 6.08
N GLU A 239 12.51 -4.55 5.48
CA GLU A 239 11.77 -4.65 4.21
C GLU A 239 12.69 -4.98 3.03
N HIS A 240 13.92 -4.45 3.01
CA HIS A 240 14.89 -4.74 1.95
C HIS A 240 15.32 -6.21 1.98
N TYR A 241 15.56 -6.74 3.18
CA TYR A 241 15.84 -8.15 3.39
C TYR A 241 14.64 -9.03 3.01
N ALA A 242 13.41 -8.59 3.31
CA ALA A 242 12.21 -9.32 2.91
C ALA A 242 12.13 -9.48 1.38
N CYS A 243 12.41 -8.41 0.61
CA CYS A 243 12.47 -8.48 -0.85
C CYS A 243 13.58 -9.42 -1.35
N LEU A 244 14.77 -9.38 -0.76
CA LEU A 244 15.85 -10.31 -1.10
C LEU A 244 15.46 -11.78 -0.84
N VAL A 245 14.87 -12.05 0.32
CA VAL A 245 14.44 -13.41 0.67
C VAL A 245 13.33 -13.88 -0.26
N ASP A 246 12.39 -13.01 -0.65
CA ASP A 246 11.32 -13.38 -1.58
C ASP A 246 11.87 -13.68 -3.00
N VAL A 247 12.73 -12.82 -3.56
CA VAL A 247 13.29 -13.06 -4.91
C VAL A 247 14.16 -14.31 -4.95
N LEU A 248 14.98 -14.56 -3.91
CA LEU A 248 15.79 -15.77 -3.80
C LEU A 248 14.92 -17.02 -3.59
N GLY A 249 13.90 -16.88 -2.75
CA GLY A 249 12.95 -17.92 -2.43
C GLY A 249 12.19 -18.40 -3.66
N ARG A 250 11.67 -17.48 -4.48
CA ARG A 250 10.98 -17.79 -5.74
C ARG A 250 11.91 -18.39 -6.80
N ALA A 251 13.19 -18.02 -6.78
CA ALA A 251 14.20 -18.57 -7.69
C ALA A 251 14.74 -19.95 -7.24
N GLY A 252 14.23 -20.53 -6.16
CA GLY A 252 14.69 -21.82 -5.64
C GLY A 252 16.02 -21.80 -4.90
N ARG A 253 16.60 -20.62 -4.64
CA ARG A 253 17.89 -20.46 -3.95
C ARG A 253 17.70 -20.44 -2.42
N LEU A 254 17.07 -21.49 -1.86
CA LEU A 254 16.62 -21.48 -0.47
C LEU A 254 17.75 -21.36 0.56
N GLU A 255 18.87 -22.04 0.33
CA GLU A 255 20.01 -21.97 1.25
C GLU A 255 20.57 -20.54 1.34
N GLU A 256 20.62 -19.84 0.22
CA GLU A 256 21.02 -18.43 0.19
C GLU A 256 19.97 -17.54 0.82
N ALA A 257 18.68 -17.77 0.55
CA ALA A 257 17.59 -17.04 1.19
C ALA A 257 17.65 -17.17 2.73
N TYR A 258 17.89 -18.38 3.23
CA TYR A 258 18.08 -18.62 4.67
C TYR A 258 19.39 -18.01 5.20
N GLY A 259 20.46 -18.02 4.39
CA GLY A 259 21.71 -17.31 4.67
C GLY A 259 21.51 -15.81 4.86
N VAL A 260 20.71 -15.18 4.01
CA VAL A 260 20.33 -13.76 4.12
C VAL A 260 19.61 -13.50 5.44
N VAL A 261 18.63 -14.34 5.80
CA VAL A 261 17.92 -14.21 7.09
C VAL A 261 18.87 -14.29 8.28
N LYS A 262 19.87 -15.18 8.24
CA LYS A 262 20.88 -15.30 9.31
C LYS A 262 21.84 -14.12 9.39
N SER A 263 22.12 -13.46 8.27
CA SER A 263 23.04 -12.32 8.22
C SER A 263 22.37 -10.99 8.57
N MET A 264 21.06 -10.98 8.83
CA MET A 264 20.34 -9.75 9.17
C MET A 264 20.84 -9.19 10.51
N PRO A 265 21.08 -7.86 10.61
CA PRO A 265 21.46 -7.21 11.86
C PRO A 265 20.26 -6.98 12.80
N MET A 266 19.05 -7.31 12.37
CA MET A 266 17.80 -7.18 13.12
C MET A 266 16.99 -8.48 13.06
N GLU A 267 16.06 -8.64 14.00
CA GLU A 267 15.13 -9.76 14.03
C GLU A 267 14.23 -9.78 12.78
N PRO A 268 14.01 -10.96 12.16
CA PRO A 268 13.14 -11.08 11.00
C PRO A 268 11.69 -10.82 11.38
N ASN A 269 11.05 -9.89 10.67
CA ASN A 269 9.64 -9.61 10.87
C ASN A 269 8.75 -10.64 10.14
N VAL A 270 7.44 -10.44 10.30
CA VAL A 270 6.39 -11.26 9.70
C VAL A 270 6.48 -11.35 8.16
N SER A 271 7.03 -10.32 7.49
CA SER A 271 7.20 -10.28 6.04
C SER A 271 8.34 -11.21 5.60
N VAL A 272 9.52 -11.08 6.22
CA VAL A 272 10.70 -11.93 5.95
C VAL A 272 10.38 -13.40 6.18
N LEU A 273 9.78 -13.72 7.33
CA LEU A 273 9.39 -15.09 7.68
C LEU A 273 8.31 -15.61 6.72
N GLY A 274 7.38 -14.76 6.28
CA GLY A 274 6.36 -15.10 5.28
C GLY A 274 6.99 -15.48 3.94
N ALA A 275 7.93 -14.68 3.45
CA ALA A 275 8.68 -14.93 2.22
C ALA A 275 9.48 -16.25 2.32
N LEU A 276 10.18 -16.48 3.44
CA LEU A 276 10.93 -17.72 3.65
C LEU A 276 10.03 -18.95 3.75
N LEU A 277 8.88 -18.84 4.42
CA LEU A 277 7.89 -19.93 4.48
C LEU A 277 7.36 -20.27 3.08
N ASN A 278 7.07 -19.25 2.26
CA ASN A 278 6.65 -19.44 0.88
C ASN A 278 7.73 -20.13 0.05
N ALA A 279 9.01 -19.74 0.21
CA ALA A 279 10.14 -20.42 -0.43
C ALA A 279 10.22 -21.90 -0.04
N CYS A 280 10.10 -22.20 1.27
CA CYS A 280 10.08 -23.57 1.80
C CYS A 280 8.91 -24.38 1.24
N HIS A 281 7.76 -23.74 1.02
CA HIS A 281 6.60 -24.34 0.41
C HIS A 281 6.84 -24.67 -1.06
N LEU A 282 7.33 -23.71 -1.85
CA LEU A 282 7.56 -23.88 -3.28
C LEU A 282 8.62 -24.94 -3.60
N HIS A 283 9.68 -25.03 -2.79
CA HIS A 283 10.84 -25.86 -3.10
C HIS A 283 11.09 -27.00 -2.09
N GLY A 284 10.20 -27.19 -1.12
CA GLY A 284 10.12 -28.42 -0.33
C GLY A 284 11.08 -28.56 0.87
N TRP A 285 11.61 -27.47 1.43
CA TRP A 285 12.41 -27.56 2.68
C TRP A 285 11.51 -27.62 3.92
N VAL A 286 10.98 -28.82 4.18
CA VAL A 286 9.94 -29.06 5.19
C VAL A 286 10.37 -28.70 6.61
N GLU A 287 11.60 -29.05 7.01
CA GLU A 287 12.11 -28.82 8.38
C GLU A 287 12.19 -27.33 8.71
N LEU A 288 12.79 -26.54 7.81
CA LEU A 288 12.86 -25.09 7.96
C LEU A 288 11.47 -24.46 7.89
N GLY A 289 10.62 -24.89 6.96
CA GLY A 289 9.24 -24.42 6.83
C GLY A 289 8.39 -24.68 8.09
N GLU A 290 8.62 -25.79 8.78
CA GLU A 290 7.96 -26.11 10.05
C GLU A 290 8.37 -25.13 11.17
N VAL A 291 9.68 -24.84 11.30
CA VAL A 291 10.20 -23.89 12.29
C VAL A 291 9.65 -22.49 12.04
N VAL A 292 9.79 -22.01 10.80
CA VAL A 292 9.34 -20.67 10.39
C VAL A 292 7.82 -20.54 10.52
N GLY A 293 7.06 -21.55 10.10
CA GLY A 293 5.60 -21.54 10.20
C GLY A 293 5.10 -21.51 11.65
N ARG A 294 5.75 -22.22 12.58
CA ARG A 294 5.43 -22.15 14.01
C ARG A 294 5.74 -20.78 14.61
N GLN A 295 6.87 -20.18 14.25
CA GLN A 295 7.24 -18.82 14.69
C GLN A 295 6.21 -17.79 14.21
N LEU A 296 5.76 -17.89 12.96
CA LEU A 296 4.73 -17.03 12.41
C LEU A 296 3.38 -17.14 13.13
N VAL A 297 2.97 -18.35 13.50
CA VAL A 297 1.75 -18.58 14.30
C VAL A 297 1.86 -18.00 15.71
N GLN A 298 3.06 -17.95 16.29
CA GLN A 298 3.28 -17.29 17.58
C GLN A 298 3.21 -15.76 17.46
N LEU A 299 3.76 -15.19 16.38
CA LEU A 299 3.76 -13.74 16.13
C LEU A 299 2.37 -13.19 15.76
N GLN A 300 1.58 -13.96 15.01
CA GLN A 300 0.22 -13.58 14.62
C GLN A 300 -0.78 -14.72 14.85
N PRO A 301 -1.18 -14.96 16.11
CA PRO A 301 -2.08 -16.06 16.46
C PRO A 301 -3.45 -15.97 15.80
N ASP A 302 -3.90 -14.77 15.48
CA ASP A 302 -5.24 -14.50 14.93
C ASP A 302 -5.29 -14.50 13.39
N HIS A 303 -4.13 -14.65 12.73
CA HIS A 303 -4.02 -14.60 11.28
C HIS A 303 -4.12 -16.00 10.65
N ASP A 304 -5.20 -16.25 9.91
CA ASP A 304 -5.51 -17.54 9.28
C ASP A 304 -4.40 -18.04 8.32
N GLY A 305 -3.89 -17.15 7.46
CA GLY A 305 -2.83 -17.43 6.49
C GLY A 305 -1.60 -18.14 7.06
N ARG A 306 -1.24 -17.91 8.34
CA ARG A 306 -0.07 -18.55 8.98
C ARG A 306 -0.29 -20.05 9.22
N TYR A 307 -1.47 -20.40 9.70
CA TYR A 307 -1.86 -21.81 9.87
C TYR A 307 -2.04 -22.50 8.52
N ILE A 308 -2.57 -21.79 7.52
CA ILE A 308 -2.73 -22.29 6.15
C ILE A 308 -1.35 -22.61 5.55
N GLY A 309 -0.39 -21.70 5.65
CA GLY A 309 0.97 -21.90 5.17
C GLY A 309 1.65 -23.11 5.82
N LEU A 310 1.58 -23.23 7.15
CA LEU A 310 2.13 -24.37 7.87
C LEU A 310 1.43 -25.70 7.50
N SER A 311 0.10 -25.68 7.36
CA SER A 311 -0.66 -26.83 6.88
C SER A 311 -0.26 -27.26 5.46
N ASN A 312 0.04 -26.30 4.59
CA ASN A 312 0.45 -26.58 3.21
C ASN A 312 1.86 -27.18 3.15
N ILE A 313 2.80 -26.73 4.01
CA ILE A 313 4.12 -27.36 4.16
C ILE A 313 3.98 -28.84 4.51
N TYR A 314 3.16 -29.17 5.51
CA TYR A 314 2.93 -30.56 5.88
C TYR A 314 2.25 -31.38 4.77
N ALA A 315 1.33 -30.77 4.03
CA ALA A 315 0.66 -31.44 2.91
C ALA A 315 1.65 -31.83 1.79
N ILE A 316 2.57 -30.93 1.42
CA ILE A 316 3.64 -31.22 0.44
C ILE A 316 4.52 -32.38 0.93
N ALA A 317 4.84 -32.40 2.22
CA ALA A 317 5.60 -33.48 2.85
C ALA A 317 4.81 -34.79 3.01
N ARG A 318 3.55 -34.87 2.54
CA ARG A 318 2.61 -35.98 2.76
C ARG A 318 2.36 -36.30 4.24
N ARG A 319 2.64 -35.34 5.15
CA ARG A 319 2.39 -35.42 6.60
C ARG A 319 0.95 -34.99 6.93
N TRP A 320 -0.04 -35.73 6.41
CA TRP A 320 -1.46 -35.37 6.49
C TRP A 320 -2.00 -35.20 7.92
N GLN A 321 -1.46 -35.93 8.89
CA GLN A 321 -1.86 -35.80 10.29
C GLN A 321 -1.45 -34.45 10.89
N GLU A 322 -0.23 -33.99 10.61
CA GLU A 322 0.26 -32.70 11.08
C GLU A 322 -0.46 -31.54 10.38
N ALA A 323 -0.78 -31.69 9.08
CA ALA A 323 -1.62 -30.74 8.36
C ALA A 323 -3.01 -30.58 9.02
N LYS A 324 -3.66 -31.70 9.37
CA LYS A 324 -4.95 -31.68 10.08
C LYS A 324 -4.84 -31.05 11.47
N LYS A 325 -3.77 -31.34 12.22
CA LYS A 325 -3.52 -30.70 13.52
C LYS A 325 -3.40 -29.18 13.40
N ALA A 326 -2.64 -28.68 12.42
CA ALA A 326 -2.49 -27.24 12.20
C ALA A 326 -3.84 -26.55 11.93
N ARG A 327 -4.71 -27.19 11.15
CA ARG A 327 -6.09 -26.72 10.89
C ARG A 327 -6.98 -26.77 12.13
N LYS A 328 -6.87 -27.84 12.92
CA LYS A 328 -7.61 -27.97 14.17
C LYS A 328 -7.25 -26.89 15.19
N VAL A 329 -5.95 -26.59 15.35
CA VAL A 329 -5.49 -25.51 16.23
C VAL A 329 -6.00 -24.14 15.78
N MET A 330 -6.07 -23.90 14.47
CA MET A 330 -6.66 -22.68 13.91
C MET A 330 -8.14 -22.54 14.31
N GLU A 331 -8.92 -23.62 14.17
CA GLU A 331 -10.34 -23.65 14.54
C GLU A 331 -10.56 -23.51 16.06
N GLU A 332 -9.75 -24.20 16.87
CA GLU A 332 -9.81 -24.13 18.35
C GLU A 332 -9.51 -22.72 18.88
N ARG A 333 -8.70 -21.93 18.14
CA ARG A 333 -8.42 -20.52 18.44
C ARG A 333 -9.47 -19.56 17.88
N GLY A 334 -10.53 -20.06 17.25
CA GLY A 334 -11.59 -19.24 16.66
C GLY A 334 -11.19 -18.54 15.36
N VAL A 335 -10.03 -18.86 14.79
CA VAL A 335 -9.53 -18.27 13.55
C VAL A 335 -10.22 -18.96 12.38
N LYS A 336 -11.00 -18.20 11.63
CA LYS A 336 -11.68 -18.70 10.42
C LYS A 336 -10.86 -18.35 9.19
N LYS A 337 -10.80 -19.28 8.24
CA LYS A 337 -10.25 -19.00 6.91
C LYS A 337 -11.08 -17.89 6.26
N ILE A 338 -10.46 -16.79 5.89
CA ILE A 338 -11.08 -15.72 5.13
C ILE A 338 -10.65 -15.91 3.67
N PRO A 339 -11.58 -16.23 2.75
CA PRO A 339 -11.26 -16.28 1.34
C PRO A 339 -10.79 -14.90 0.85
N GLY A 340 -9.70 -14.88 0.08
CA GLY A 340 -9.34 -13.68 -0.68
C GLY A 340 -10.46 -13.31 -1.65
N PHE A 341 -10.71 -12.01 -1.79
CA PHE A 341 -11.72 -11.49 -2.70
C PHE A 341 -11.20 -10.26 -3.44
N SER A 342 -11.75 -10.05 -4.63
CA SER A 342 -11.63 -8.79 -5.38
C SER A 342 -12.97 -8.07 -5.33
N GLU A 343 -12.94 -6.75 -5.41
CA GLU A 343 -14.15 -5.94 -5.30
C GLU A 343 -14.10 -4.80 -6.31
N ILE A 344 -15.20 -4.54 -7.00
CA ILE A 344 -15.31 -3.44 -7.97
C ILE A 344 -16.64 -2.70 -7.76
N ASP A 345 -16.67 -1.41 -8.12
CA ASP A 345 -17.89 -0.62 -8.16
C ASP A 345 -18.39 -0.52 -9.61
N VAL A 346 -19.61 -1.00 -9.87
CA VAL A 346 -20.28 -0.86 -11.17
C VAL A 346 -21.59 -0.12 -10.97
N GLY A 347 -21.63 1.15 -11.40
CA GLY A 347 -22.84 1.97 -11.33
C GLY A 347 -23.32 2.27 -9.91
N GLY A 348 -22.39 2.41 -8.95
CA GLY A 348 -22.69 2.70 -7.54
C GLY A 348 -23.06 1.45 -6.73
N ARG A 349 -22.87 0.26 -7.29
CA ARG A 349 -23.06 -1.03 -6.60
C ARG A 349 -21.74 -1.75 -6.49
N LEU A 350 -21.48 -2.26 -5.29
CA LEU A 350 -20.27 -3.00 -4.98
C LEU A 350 -20.44 -4.46 -5.35
N HIS A 351 -19.60 -4.96 -6.24
CA HIS A 351 -19.57 -6.36 -6.66
C HIS A 351 -18.31 -7.02 -6.09
N ARG A 352 -18.52 -8.04 -5.26
CA ARG A 352 -17.44 -8.84 -4.67
C ARG A 352 -17.29 -10.16 -5.42
N PHE A 353 -16.05 -10.54 -5.68
CA PHE A 353 -15.68 -11.77 -6.37
C PHE A 353 -14.73 -12.58 -5.51
N ILE A 354 -15.14 -13.80 -5.20
CA ILE A 354 -14.32 -14.79 -4.50
C ILE A 354 -13.93 -15.86 -5.53
N ALA A 355 -12.68 -16.31 -5.50
CA ALA A 355 -12.22 -17.35 -6.43
C ALA A 355 -13.12 -18.60 -6.32
N HIS A 356 -13.57 -19.10 -7.48
CA HIS A 356 -14.51 -20.23 -7.62
C HIS A 356 -15.95 -19.98 -7.14
N ASP A 357 -16.26 -18.78 -6.65
CA ASP A 357 -17.64 -18.39 -6.39
C ASP A 357 -18.37 -18.13 -7.73
N LYS A 358 -19.60 -18.62 -7.81
CA LYS A 358 -20.50 -18.48 -8.97
C LYS A 358 -21.84 -17.84 -8.59
N ALA A 359 -21.96 -17.31 -7.38
CA ALA A 359 -23.17 -16.64 -6.90
C ALA A 359 -23.48 -15.33 -7.66
N HIS A 360 -22.49 -14.75 -8.34
CA HIS A 360 -22.68 -13.55 -9.15
C HIS A 360 -23.58 -13.82 -10.37
N SER A 361 -24.53 -12.91 -10.64
CA SER A 361 -25.51 -13.05 -11.73
C SER A 361 -24.86 -13.16 -13.13
N GLY A 362 -23.78 -12.43 -13.36
CA GLY A 362 -22.95 -12.50 -14.58
C GLY A 362 -21.78 -13.48 -14.51
N SER A 363 -21.82 -14.48 -13.61
CA SER A 363 -20.67 -15.39 -13.40
C SER A 363 -20.27 -16.12 -14.69
N ARG A 364 -21.22 -16.52 -15.53
CA ARG A 364 -20.94 -17.24 -16.78
C ARG A 364 -20.06 -16.41 -17.73
N GLU A 365 -20.42 -15.16 -17.95
CA GLU A 365 -19.70 -14.23 -18.82
C GLU A 365 -18.32 -13.90 -18.23
N ILE A 366 -18.24 -13.68 -16.91
CA ILE A 366 -16.97 -13.41 -16.22
C ILE A 366 -16.00 -14.58 -16.39
N TYR A 367 -16.43 -15.82 -16.12
CA TYR A 367 -15.54 -16.99 -16.28
C TYR A 367 -15.19 -17.26 -17.75
N ALA A 368 -16.07 -16.93 -18.71
CA ALA A 368 -15.74 -17.01 -20.13
C ALA A 368 -14.62 -16.02 -20.50
N LEU A 369 -14.70 -14.77 -20.02
CA LEU A 369 -13.67 -13.76 -20.25
C LEU A 369 -12.36 -14.11 -19.55
N LEU A 370 -12.41 -14.57 -18.30
CA LEU A 370 -11.22 -15.02 -17.55
C LEU A 370 -10.50 -16.15 -18.28
N ASN A 371 -11.25 -17.09 -18.87
CA ASN A 371 -10.66 -18.15 -19.69
C ASN A 371 -9.99 -17.59 -20.94
N LEU A 372 -10.61 -16.61 -21.61
CA LEU A 372 -10.03 -15.96 -22.79
C LEU A 372 -8.71 -15.24 -22.45
N ILE A 373 -8.69 -14.45 -21.36
CA ILE A 373 -7.48 -13.79 -20.88
C ILE A 373 -6.40 -14.83 -20.51
N THR A 374 -6.78 -15.92 -19.84
CA THR A 374 -5.85 -17.00 -19.49
C THR A 374 -5.20 -17.62 -20.72
N VAL A 375 -5.96 -17.78 -21.81
CA VAL A 375 -5.44 -18.29 -23.09
C VAL A 375 -4.48 -17.27 -23.72
N GLU A 376 -4.84 -15.99 -23.75
CA GLU A 376 -3.96 -14.94 -24.29
C GLU A 376 -2.64 -14.80 -23.52
N MET A 377 -2.68 -14.91 -22.19
CA MET A 377 -1.46 -14.84 -21.37
C MET A 377 -0.50 -15.97 -21.69
N LYS A 378 -1.00 -17.21 -21.81
CA LYS A 378 -0.19 -18.37 -22.20
C LYS A 378 0.44 -18.20 -23.58
N MET A 379 -0.29 -17.62 -24.53
CA MET A 379 0.21 -17.34 -25.88
C MET A 379 1.33 -16.29 -25.90
N LYS A 380 1.36 -15.35 -24.95
CA LYS A 380 2.42 -14.33 -24.86
C LYS A 380 3.70 -14.85 -24.20
N ASP A 381 3.57 -15.73 -23.21
CA ASP A 381 4.74 -16.36 -22.54
C ASP A 381 5.51 -17.29 -23.50
N ASP A 382 4.83 -17.93 -24.45
CA ASP A 382 5.47 -18.76 -25.49
C ASP A 382 6.30 -17.97 -26.52
N VAL A 383 6.20 -16.63 -26.55
CA VAL A 383 6.85 -15.76 -27.55
C VAL A 383 8.13 -15.09 -27.01
N VAL A 384 8.40 -15.11 -25.70
CA VAL A 384 9.57 -14.44 -25.12
C VAL A 384 10.27 -15.30 -24.05
N ILE A 385 10.93 -16.38 -24.48
CA ILE A 385 12.20 -16.82 -23.89
C ILE A 385 13.09 -17.35 -25.01
N PRO A 386 14.09 -16.60 -25.51
CA PRO A 386 15.23 -17.23 -26.17
C PRO A 386 15.90 -18.13 -25.12
N GLU A 387 15.76 -19.44 -25.30
CA GLU A 387 16.50 -20.46 -24.58
C GLU A 387 18.00 -20.15 -24.68
N TYR A 388 18.57 -19.50 -23.65
CA TYR A 388 20.00 -19.57 -23.42
C TYR A 388 20.29 -20.96 -22.86
N PHE A 389 20.69 -21.85 -23.79
CA PHE A 389 21.32 -23.14 -23.59
C PHE A 389 21.91 -23.35 -22.18
N CYS A 390 21.25 -24.19 -21.38
CA CYS A 390 21.92 -25.03 -20.40
C CYS A 390 21.79 -26.48 -20.85
N THR A 391 22.75 -26.93 -21.65
CA THR A 391 22.99 -28.35 -21.88
C THR A 391 23.41 -29.00 -20.55
N TYR A 392 22.50 -29.75 -19.94
CA TYR A 392 22.84 -30.69 -18.86
C TYR A 392 23.44 -31.96 -19.49
N ARG A 393 24.62 -32.34 -19.01
CA ARG A 393 24.97 -33.75 -18.82
C ARG A 393 24.75 -34.08 -17.36
#